data_AF-A0A212SEF6-F1
#
_entry.id   AF-A0A212SEF6-F1
#
_cell.length_a   1.000
_cell.length_b   1.000
_cell.length_c   1.000
_cell.angle_alpha   90.00
_cell.angle_beta   90.00
_cell.angle_gamma   90.00
#
_symmetry.space_group_name_H-M   'P 1'
#
loop_
_entity.id
_entity.type
_entity.pdbx_description
1 polymer ?
#
loop_
_entity_poly.entity_id
_entity_poly.type
_entity_poly.pdbx_seq_one_letter_code
_entity_poly.pdbx_strand_id
1 'polypeptide(L)'
;MRFRRWPRPTPYEDTPRKRAAFARKQRLEREALPLYASEIAENQHSADEEMARRAVTWDRVEHSKRAYHALKWREARARLFAFPESVRLQIRRIWRDCPYPPDHAYFCDLLRQIQLGKEDPYRPSWTVHAALKAKTTPNPTTFAETFKQIGRPPSSPNAAGPIMLYCGNLGSGILFLRATPLQIGENDAFLDLEVTGPCSDDELALIGRLAQADRADRVVALRRGAEMGNASTRREAV
;
A
#
# COMPACT_ATOMS: atom_id res chain seq x y z
N MET A 1 2.50 5.08 23.78
CA MET A 1 1.88 3.87 23.19
C MET A 1 1.00 4.31 22.04
N ARG A 2 1.06 3.67 20.86
CA ARG A 2 0.24 4.03 19.70
C ARG A 2 -1.23 3.72 20.01
N PHE A 3 -2.14 4.68 19.83
CA PHE A 3 -3.58 4.47 19.98
C PHE A 3 -4.37 5.48 19.15
N ARG A 4 -5.54 5.11 18.66
CA ARG A 4 -6.50 6.02 18.03
C ARG A 4 -7.29 6.75 19.11
N ARG A 5 -7.29 8.09 19.05
CA ARG A 5 -8.16 8.89 19.90
C ARG A 5 -9.61 8.69 19.46
N TRP A 6 -10.49 8.36 20.42
CA TRP A 6 -11.93 8.33 20.15
C TRP A 6 -12.42 9.76 19.89
N PRO A 7 -13.27 9.99 18.87
CA PRO A 7 -13.87 11.30 18.64
C PRO A 7 -14.57 11.86 19.88
N ARG A 8 -14.71 13.18 19.94
CA ARG A 8 -15.55 13.79 20.97
C ARG A 8 -17.01 13.50 20.62
N PRO A 9 -17.85 13.09 21.59
CA PRO A 9 -19.27 12.94 21.35
C PRO A 9 -19.85 14.26 20.82
N THR A 10 -20.59 14.17 19.72
CA THR A 10 -21.40 15.28 19.21
C THR A 10 -22.85 15.04 19.60
N PRO A 11 -23.64 16.10 19.82
CA PRO A 11 -25.08 15.95 20.04
C PRO A 11 -25.77 15.22 18.89
N TYR A 12 -26.91 14.60 19.17
CA TYR A 12 -27.74 14.00 18.13
C TYR A 12 -28.37 15.08 17.25
N GLU A 13 -28.05 15.04 15.96
CA GLU A 13 -28.65 15.95 14.98
C GLU A 13 -29.98 15.38 14.47
N ASP A 14 -31.08 16.06 14.71
CA ASP A 14 -32.34 15.76 14.03
C ASP A 14 -32.27 16.24 12.58
N THR A 15 -32.59 15.36 11.62
CA THR A 15 -32.55 15.70 10.20
C THR A 15 -33.83 15.27 9.48
N PRO A 16 -34.25 15.99 8.42
CA PRO A 16 -35.42 15.60 7.62
C PRO A 16 -35.33 14.15 7.12
N ARG A 17 -34.12 13.69 6.79
CA ARG A 17 -33.86 12.30 6.36
C ARG A 17 -34.13 11.28 7.47
N LYS A 18 -33.76 11.58 8.72
CA LYS A 18 -34.02 10.70 9.89
C LYS A 18 -35.53 10.62 10.18
N ARG A 19 -36.24 11.75 10.09
CA ARG A 19 -37.70 11.82 10.22
C ARG A 19 -38.41 11.05 9.10
N ALA A 20 -38.02 11.24 7.84
CA ALA A 20 -38.58 10.51 6.71
C ALA A 20 -38.34 8.99 6.81
N ALA A 21 -37.15 8.58 7.28
CA ALA A 21 -36.85 7.16 7.52
C ALA A 21 -37.76 6.57 8.62
N PHE A 22 -38.06 7.33 9.67
CA PHE A 22 -39.00 6.90 10.70
C PHE A 22 -40.44 6.82 10.18
N ALA A 23 -40.92 7.81 9.42
CA ALA A 23 -42.23 7.76 8.79
C ALA A 23 -42.37 6.55 7.82
N ARG A 24 -41.31 6.24 7.08
CA ARG A 24 -41.26 5.03 6.24
C ARG A 24 -41.34 3.75 7.09
N LYS A 25 -40.62 3.68 8.21
CA LYS A 25 -40.71 2.55 9.16
C LYS A 25 -42.15 2.38 9.65
N GLN A 26 -42.78 3.46 10.12
CA GLN A 26 -44.17 3.44 10.61
C GLN A 26 -45.17 2.99 9.54
N ARG A 27 -44.98 3.43 8.29
CA ARG A 27 -45.79 2.97 7.16
C ARG A 27 -45.62 1.47 6.91
N LEU A 28 -44.38 0.98 6.85
CA LEU A 28 -44.09 -0.44 6.63
C LEU A 28 -44.66 -1.33 7.75
N GLU A 29 -44.65 -0.86 9.01
CA GLU A 29 -45.27 -1.59 10.13
C GLU A 29 -46.79 -1.74 9.96
N ARG A 30 -47.48 -0.70 9.49
CA ARG A 30 -48.93 -0.76 9.20
C ARG A 30 -49.25 -1.64 7.99
N GLU A 31 -48.44 -1.54 6.94
CA GLU A 31 -48.58 -2.35 5.72
C GLU A 31 -48.31 -3.84 5.99
N ALA A 32 -47.44 -4.17 6.94
CA ALA A 32 -47.13 -5.55 7.31
C ALA A 32 -48.30 -6.27 8.01
N LEU A 33 -49.17 -5.53 8.72
CA LEU A 33 -50.32 -6.09 9.44
C LEU A 33 -51.59 -5.28 9.11
N PRO A 34 -52.17 -5.41 7.90
CA PRO A 34 -53.25 -4.54 7.44
C PRO A 34 -54.51 -4.58 8.31
N LEU A 35 -54.85 -5.75 8.88
CA LEU A 35 -56.01 -5.92 9.76
C LEU A 35 -55.89 -5.12 11.06
N TYR A 36 -54.66 -4.84 11.51
CA TYR A 36 -54.35 -4.09 12.72
C TYR A 36 -53.83 -2.67 12.41
N ALA A 37 -53.94 -2.21 11.16
CA ALA A 37 -53.30 -0.96 10.74
C ALA A 37 -53.79 0.28 11.52
N SER A 38 -55.07 0.33 11.91
CA SER A 38 -55.63 1.38 12.76
C SER A 38 -55.07 1.33 14.18
N GLU A 39 -55.10 0.16 14.81
CA GLU A 39 -54.56 -0.04 16.17
C GLU A 39 -53.05 0.23 16.24
N ILE A 40 -52.30 -0.15 15.20
CA ILE A 40 -50.87 0.15 15.09
C ILE A 40 -50.65 1.66 14.94
N ALA A 41 -51.46 2.35 14.13
CA ALA A 41 -51.36 3.79 13.96
C ALA A 41 -51.64 4.56 15.27
N GLU A 42 -52.63 4.12 16.06
CA GLU A 42 -52.98 4.71 17.36
C GLU A 42 -51.84 4.58 18.39
N ASN A 43 -51.12 3.46 18.37
CA ASN A 43 -49.99 3.21 19.27
C ASN A 43 -48.65 3.81 18.78
N GLN A 44 -48.60 4.31 17.54
CA GLN A 44 -47.39 4.89 16.97
C GLN A 44 -47.18 6.32 17.50
N HIS A 45 -46.04 6.52 18.17
CA HIS A 45 -45.66 7.84 18.67
C HIS A 45 -45.19 8.78 17.54
N SER A 46 -45.15 10.06 17.85
CA SER A 46 -44.77 11.10 16.90
C SER A 46 -43.28 11.03 16.51
N ALA A 47 -42.95 11.67 15.39
CA ALA A 47 -41.57 11.83 14.96
C ALA A 47 -40.75 12.67 15.95
N ASP A 48 -41.35 13.70 16.56
CA ASP A 48 -40.68 14.54 17.57
C ASP A 48 -40.32 13.72 18.81
N GLU A 49 -41.24 12.88 19.30
CA GLU A 49 -40.98 11.96 20.41
C GLU A 49 -39.89 10.94 20.07
N GLU A 50 -39.86 10.41 18.85
CA GLU A 50 -38.80 9.49 18.43
C GLU A 50 -37.43 10.18 18.39
N MET A 51 -37.35 11.39 17.82
CA MET A 51 -36.08 12.12 17.74
C MET A 51 -35.57 12.48 19.13
N ALA A 52 -36.46 12.86 20.05
CA ALA A 52 -36.12 13.09 21.45
C ALA A 52 -35.59 11.80 22.13
N ARG A 53 -36.27 10.66 21.95
CA ARG A 53 -35.81 9.35 22.47
C ARG A 53 -34.45 8.95 21.90
N ARG A 54 -34.23 9.19 20.60
CA ARG A 54 -32.95 8.92 19.94
C ARG A 54 -31.85 9.83 20.45
N ALA A 55 -32.12 11.09 20.73
CA ALA A 55 -31.14 12.01 21.30
C ALA A 55 -30.64 11.51 22.67
N VAL A 56 -31.56 11.15 23.58
CA VAL A 56 -31.21 10.57 24.89
C VAL A 56 -30.43 9.26 24.74
N THR A 57 -30.87 8.39 23.83
CA THR A 57 -30.20 7.11 23.59
C THR A 57 -28.81 7.30 22.98
N TRP A 58 -28.67 8.24 22.06
CA TRP A 58 -27.42 8.57 21.39
C TRP A 58 -26.35 8.96 22.40
N ASP A 59 -26.65 9.89 23.30
CA ASP A 59 -25.71 10.35 24.32
C ASP A 59 -25.28 9.19 25.23
N ARG A 60 -26.23 8.42 25.74
CA ARG A 60 -25.95 7.25 26.58
C ARG A 60 -25.08 6.23 25.85
N VAL A 61 -25.38 5.94 24.59
CA VAL A 61 -24.63 4.96 23.78
C VAL A 61 -23.22 5.48 23.49
N GLU A 62 -23.05 6.74 23.12
CA GLU A 62 -21.73 7.33 22.88
C GLU A 62 -20.87 7.37 24.14
N HIS A 63 -21.45 7.74 25.29
CA HIS A 63 -20.77 7.65 26.59
C HIS A 63 -20.37 6.21 26.92
N SER A 64 -21.27 5.25 26.70
CA SER A 64 -21.04 3.83 26.98
C SER A 64 -19.91 3.27 26.10
N LYS A 65 -19.91 3.59 24.79
CA LYS A 65 -18.83 3.18 23.88
C LYS A 65 -17.49 3.75 24.33
N ARG A 66 -17.42 5.05 24.63
CA ARG A 66 -16.18 5.68 25.10
C ARG A 66 -15.68 5.05 26.40
N ALA A 67 -16.57 4.78 27.35
CA ALA A 67 -16.24 4.11 28.61
C ALA A 67 -15.73 2.69 28.37
N TYR A 68 -16.38 1.92 27.49
CA TYR A 68 -15.95 0.59 27.07
C TYR A 68 -14.55 0.61 26.44
N HIS A 69 -14.31 1.50 25.47
CA HIS A 69 -12.98 1.66 24.85
C HIS A 69 -11.91 2.00 25.90
N ALA A 70 -12.20 2.91 26.84
CA ALA A 70 -11.28 3.26 27.91
C ALA A 70 -11.02 2.09 28.87
N LEU A 71 -12.04 1.30 29.20
CA LEU A 71 -11.91 0.07 29.98
C LEU A 71 -10.99 -0.91 29.28
N LYS A 72 -11.22 -1.20 27.99
CA LYS A 72 -10.40 -2.15 27.24
C LYS A 72 -8.95 -1.71 27.09
N TRP A 73 -8.69 -0.42 26.92
CA TRP A 73 -7.31 0.09 26.96
C TRP A 73 -6.66 -0.03 28.33
N ARG A 74 -7.42 0.03 29.43
CA ARG A 74 -6.89 -0.24 30.79
C ARG A 74 -6.56 -1.72 30.97
N GLU A 75 -7.46 -2.61 30.57
CA GLU A 75 -7.22 -4.06 30.56
C GLU A 75 -5.98 -4.43 29.73
N ALA A 76 -5.86 -3.90 28.52
CA ALA A 76 -4.72 -4.17 27.64
C ALA A 76 -3.40 -3.69 28.25
N ARG A 77 -3.41 -2.53 28.92
CA ARG A 77 -2.23 -2.03 29.64
C ARG A 77 -1.89 -2.93 30.83
N ALA A 78 -2.87 -3.35 31.63
CA ALA A 78 -2.64 -4.27 32.73
C ALA A 78 -1.99 -5.58 32.24
N ARG A 79 -2.48 -6.14 31.13
CA ARG A 79 -1.87 -7.32 30.48
C ARG A 79 -0.43 -7.05 30.02
N LEU A 80 -0.17 -5.90 29.40
CA LEU A 80 1.19 -5.52 29.01
C LEU A 80 2.14 -5.47 30.22
N PHE A 81 1.69 -4.96 31.36
CA PHE A 81 2.48 -4.87 32.59
C PHE A 81 2.70 -6.22 33.28
N ALA A 82 1.94 -7.27 32.90
CA ALA A 82 2.19 -8.62 33.37
C ALA A 82 3.41 -9.29 32.70
N PHE A 83 3.90 -8.75 31.58
CA PHE A 83 5.12 -9.24 30.92
C PHE A 83 6.39 -8.72 31.62
N PRO A 84 7.52 -9.47 31.56
CA PRO A 84 8.83 -8.98 31.98
C PRO A 84 9.20 -7.65 31.31
N GLU A 85 9.98 -6.80 31.98
CA GLU A 85 10.24 -5.43 31.50
C GLU A 85 10.94 -5.41 30.12
N SER A 86 11.90 -6.30 29.88
CA SER A 86 12.55 -6.44 28.57
C SER A 86 11.55 -6.74 27.44
N VAL A 87 10.62 -7.66 27.68
CA VAL A 87 9.58 -8.06 26.73
C VAL A 87 8.57 -6.92 26.54
N ARG A 88 8.17 -6.26 27.63
CA ARG A 88 7.24 -5.10 27.59
C ARG A 88 7.79 -3.95 26.75
N LEU A 89 9.08 -3.64 26.85
CA LEU A 89 9.75 -2.64 26.01
C LEU A 89 9.72 -3.03 24.53
N GLN A 90 10.00 -4.29 24.23
CA GLN A 90 9.96 -4.81 22.86
C GLN A 90 8.53 -4.78 22.28
N ILE A 91 7.53 -5.21 23.05
CA ILE A 91 6.11 -5.14 22.64
C ILE A 91 5.71 -3.70 22.32
N ARG A 92 6.14 -2.72 23.13
CA ARG A 92 5.86 -1.30 22.85
C ARG A 92 6.50 -0.81 21.56
N ARG A 93 7.68 -1.33 21.21
CA ARG A 93 8.38 -1.02 19.97
C ARG A 93 7.61 -1.59 18.77
N ILE A 94 7.36 -2.89 18.76
CA ILE A 94 6.66 -3.53 17.63
C ILE A 94 5.23 -2.99 17.46
N TRP A 95 4.52 -2.65 18.55
CA TRP A 95 3.19 -2.06 18.46
C TRP A 95 3.19 -0.66 17.83
N ARG A 96 4.30 0.07 17.89
CA ARG A 96 4.44 1.35 17.19
C ARG A 96 4.46 1.14 15.68
N ASP A 97 5.17 0.11 15.23
CA ASP A 97 5.53 -0.10 13.81
C ASP A 97 4.64 -1.15 13.11
N CYS A 98 3.82 -1.89 13.87
CA CYS A 98 2.99 -2.96 13.32
C CYS A 98 1.96 -2.44 12.29
N PRO A 99 1.57 -3.27 11.31
CA PRO A 99 0.57 -2.91 10.30
C PRO A 99 -0.85 -2.81 10.87
N TYR A 100 -1.09 -3.31 12.08
CA TYR A 100 -2.42 -3.37 12.66
C TYR A 100 -3.00 -1.98 12.97
N PRO A 101 -4.34 -1.82 12.89
CA PRO A 101 -4.99 -0.61 13.33
C PRO A 101 -4.67 -0.29 14.79
N PRO A 102 -4.51 0.99 15.16
CA PRO A 102 -4.15 1.41 16.51
C PRO A 102 -5.34 1.35 17.48
N ASP A 103 -6.00 0.19 17.55
CA ASP A 103 -7.18 -0.08 18.35
C ASP A 103 -6.89 -1.13 19.45
N HIS A 104 -7.69 -1.06 20.52
CA HIS A 104 -7.57 -1.93 21.69
C HIS A 104 -7.76 -3.41 21.37
N ALA A 105 -8.65 -3.77 20.43
CA ALA A 105 -8.93 -5.16 20.11
C ALA A 105 -7.69 -5.86 19.52
N TYR A 106 -7.05 -5.22 18.54
CA TYR A 106 -5.81 -5.73 17.94
C TYR A 106 -4.65 -5.76 18.93
N PHE A 107 -4.54 -4.73 19.79
CA PHE A 107 -3.49 -4.73 20.79
C PHE A 107 -3.68 -5.85 21.82
N CYS A 108 -4.91 -6.05 22.33
CA CYS A 108 -5.24 -7.17 23.20
C CYS A 108 -4.95 -8.53 22.54
N ASP A 109 -5.26 -8.66 21.25
CA ASP A 109 -5.02 -9.89 20.51
C ASP A 109 -3.53 -10.17 20.32
N LEU A 110 -2.74 -9.15 19.96
CA LEU A 110 -1.28 -9.26 19.88
C LEU A 110 -0.69 -9.75 21.21
N LEU A 111 -1.08 -9.15 22.33
CA LEU A 111 -0.61 -9.59 23.65
C LEU A 111 -0.98 -11.05 23.93
N ARG A 112 -2.19 -11.46 23.57
CA ARG A 112 -2.65 -12.85 23.70
C ARG A 112 -1.83 -13.79 22.82
N GLN A 113 -1.55 -13.42 21.57
CA GLN A 113 -0.75 -14.23 20.65
C GLN A 113 0.68 -14.41 21.14
N ILE A 114 1.30 -13.35 21.69
CA ILE A 114 2.63 -13.42 22.31
C ILE A 114 2.61 -14.32 23.54
N GLN A 115 1.59 -14.19 24.39
CA GLN A 115 1.44 -15.06 25.56
C GLN A 115 1.27 -16.54 25.18
N LEU A 116 0.59 -16.82 24.07
CA LEU A 116 0.41 -18.17 23.53
C LEU A 116 1.63 -18.65 22.72
N GLY A 117 2.69 -17.85 22.58
CA GLY A 117 3.87 -18.18 21.78
C GLY A 117 3.62 -18.24 20.27
N LYS A 118 2.48 -17.74 19.79
CA LYS A 118 2.16 -17.68 18.35
C LYS A 118 2.87 -16.54 17.63
N GLU A 119 3.20 -15.49 18.37
CA GLU A 119 3.87 -14.31 17.85
C GLU A 119 5.13 -14.05 18.69
N ASP A 120 6.28 -13.90 18.04
CA ASP A 120 7.54 -13.57 18.70
C ASP A 120 7.75 -12.04 18.70
N PRO A 121 7.80 -11.38 19.87
CA PRO A 121 8.01 -9.94 19.93
C PRO A 121 9.37 -9.48 19.37
N TYR A 122 10.38 -10.34 19.34
CA TYR A 122 11.69 -10.04 18.77
C TYR A 122 11.76 -10.30 17.28
N ARG A 123 10.93 -11.23 16.79
CA ARG A 123 10.88 -11.62 15.39
C ARG A 123 9.44 -11.60 14.86
N PRO A 124 8.82 -10.40 14.79
CA PRO A 124 7.43 -10.31 14.40
C PRO A 124 7.21 -10.85 12.98
N SER A 125 6.08 -11.54 12.79
CA SER A 125 5.73 -12.27 11.58
C SER A 125 5.55 -11.38 10.35
N TRP A 126 5.20 -10.11 10.56
CA TRP A 126 5.04 -9.12 9.49
C TRP A 126 6.34 -8.40 9.10
N THR A 127 7.46 -8.66 9.78
CA THR A 127 8.76 -8.10 9.41
C THR A 127 9.52 -9.09 8.55
N VAL A 128 10.07 -8.62 7.43
CA VAL A 128 10.97 -9.43 6.60
C VAL A 128 12.32 -9.51 7.29
N HIS A 129 12.68 -10.71 7.74
CA HIS A 129 13.96 -10.97 8.41
C HIS A 129 15.04 -11.53 7.47
N ALA A 130 14.65 -11.94 6.26
CA ALA A 130 15.60 -12.45 5.28
C ALA A 130 16.49 -11.30 4.77
N ALA A 131 17.81 -11.54 4.74
CA ALA A 131 18.72 -10.62 4.07
C ALA A 131 18.30 -10.50 2.60
N LEU A 132 18.00 -9.28 2.17
CA LEU A 132 17.69 -8.99 0.77
C LEU A 132 18.94 -9.28 -0.06
N LYS A 133 18.97 -10.43 -0.72
CA LYS A 133 19.98 -10.73 -1.74
C LYS A 133 19.45 -10.25 -3.07
N ALA A 134 20.09 -9.24 -3.65
CA ALA A 134 19.78 -8.83 -5.01
C ALA A 134 19.99 -10.02 -5.95
N LYS A 135 19.03 -10.29 -6.82
CA LYS A 135 19.21 -11.26 -7.88
C LYS A 135 20.20 -10.66 -8.88
N THR A 136 21.43 -11.16 -8.85
CA THR A 136 22.48 -10.81 -9.79
C THR A 136 22.70 -11.99 -10.74
N THR A 137 23.06 -11.68 -11.98
CA THR A 137 23.56 -12.68 -12.93
C THR A 137 25.05 -12.41 -13.13
N PRO A 138 25.93 -12.95 -12.25
CA PRO A 138 27.36 -12.76 -12.42
C PRO A 138 27.83 -13.57 -13.65
N ASN A 139 28.66 -12.95 -14.50
CA ASN A 139 29.23 -13.57 -15.72
C ASN A 139 28.21 -14.22 -16.67
N PRO A 140 27.24 -13.46 -17.18
CA PRO A 140 26.32 -13.96 -18.19
C PRO A 140 27.04 -14.31 -19.50
N THR A 141 26.52 -15.34 -20.16
CA THR A 141 27.02 -15.77 -21.48
C THR A 141 26.17 -15.23 -22.61
N THR A 142 24.89 -14.94 -22.34
CA THR A 142 23.97 -14.37 -23.33
C THR A 142 23.29 -13.10 -22.82
N PHE A 143 22.82 -12.26 -23.75
CA PHE A 143 22.10 -11.04 -23.41
C PHE A 143 20.80 -11.35 -22.66
N ALA A 144 20.05 -12.37 -23.09
CA ALA A 144 18.74 -12.75 -22.53
C ALA A 144 18.81 -13.39 -21.12
N GLU A 145 19.97 -13.89 -20.71
CA GLU A 145 20.25 -14.38 -19.35
C GLU A 145 20.26 -13.23 -18.33
N THR A 146 20.73 -12.06 -18.73
CA THR A 146 20.90 -10.90 -17.84
C THR A 146 19.76 -9.91 -17.98
N PHE A 147 19.40 -9.60 -19.21
CA PHE A 147 18.54 -8.48 -19.53
C PHE A 147 17.17 -8.97 -19.94
N LYS A 148 16.16 -8.60 -19.16
CA LYS A 148 14.76 -8.87 -19.48
C LYS A 148 14.13 -7.64 -20.12
N GLN A 149 13.43 -7.87 -21.22
CA GLN A 149 12.69 -6.81 -21.92
C GLN A 149 11.51 -6.38 -21.04
N ILE A 150 11.48 -5.11 -20.64
CA ILE A 150 10.45 -4.56 -19.75
C ILE A 150 9.42 -3.69 -20.47
N GLY A 151 9.73 -3.21 -21.68
CA GLY A 151 8.77 -2.36 -22.40
C GLY A 151 9.22 -1.95 -23.80
N ARG A 152 8.25 -1.47 -24.58
CA ARG A 152 8.37 -0.92 -25.95
C ARG A 152 7.88 0.53 -25.95
N PRO A 153 8.72 1.52 -25.64
CA PRO A 153 8.33 2.92 -25.71
C PRO A 153 7.97 3.32 -27.16
N PRO A 154 7.22 4.42 -27.36
CA PRO A 154 6.89 4.92 -28.69
C PRO A 154 8.17 5.20 -29.49
N SER A 155 8.07 5.01 -30.81
CA SER A 155 9.21 5.21 -31.71
C SER A 155 9.72 6.65 -31.65
N SER A 156 11.05 6.81 -31.74
CA SER A 156 11.69 8.13 -31.88
C SER A 156 11.74 8.50 -33.37
N PRO A 157 11.71 9.80 -33.75
CA PRO A 157 11.78 10.22 -35.16
C PRO A 157 12.98 9.66 -35.92
N ASN A 158 14.08 9.40 -35.21
CA ASN A 158 15.33 8.89 -35.78
C ASN A 158 15.45 7.36 -35.71
N ALA A 159 14.47 6.66 -35.15
CA ALA A 159 14.53 5.21 -34.99
C ALA A 159 14.06 4.50 -36.27
N ALA A 160 14.87 3.55 -36.75
CA ALA A 160 14.55 2.70 -37.89
C ALA A 160 13.62 1.51 -37.52
N GLY A 161 13.11 1.48 -36.30
CA GLY A 161 12.30 0.39 -35.77
C GLY A 161 11.87 0.62 -34.31
N PRO A 162 11.21 -0.37 -33.68
CA PRO A 162 10.71 -0.23 -32.31
C PRO A 162 11.86 -0.13 -31.31
N ILE A 163 11.78 0.88 -30.45
CA ILE A 163 12.72 1.05 -29.33
C ILE A 163 12.41 0.01 -28.27
N MET A 164 13.47 -0.52 -27.65
CA MET A 164 13.37 -1.57 -26.65
C MET A 164 13.99 -1.19 -25.32
N LEU A 165 13.25 -1.40 -24.23
CA LEU A 165 13.74 -1.21 -22.86
C LEU A 165 14.01 -2.56 -22.20
N TYR A 166 15.18 -2.68 -21.61
CA TYR A 166 15.58 -3.84 -20.82
C TYR A 166 16.01 -3.44 -19.42
N CYS A 167 15.86 -4.36 -18.45
CA CYS A 167 16.48 -4.24 -17.14
C CYS A 167 17.29 -5.50 -16.80
N GLY A 168 18.36 -5.33 -16.03
CA GLY A 168 19.21 -6.42 -15.58
C GLY A 168 20.07 -6.00 -14.38
N ASN A 169 20.81 -6.94 -13.79
CA ASN A 169 21.73 -6.66 -12.68
C ASN A 169 22.96 -7.56 -12.79
N LEU A 170 24.12 -6.95 -13.02
CA LEU A 170 25.42 -7.61 -13.18
C LEU A 170 26.22 -7.72 -11.86
N GLY A 171 25.79 -7.03 -10.80
CA GLY A 171 26.45 -7.06 -9.49
C GLY A 171 26.63 -5.67 -8.87
N SER A 172 26.93 -4.65 -9.67
CA SER A 172 27.09 -3.26 -9.23
C SER A 172 25.76 -2.55 -8.92
N GLY A 173 24.66 -3.03 -9.49
CA GLY A 173 23.31 -2.53 -9.26
C GLY A 173 22.36 -2.81 -10.41
N ILE A 174 21.14 -2.26 -10.32
CA ILE A 174 20.14 -2.41 -11.38
C ILE A 174 20.50 -1.49 -12.53
N LEU A 175 20.62 -2.07 -13.72
CA LEU A 175 20.91 -1.40 -14.98
C LEU A 175 19.64 -1.34 -15.84
N PHE A 176 19.44 -0.21 -16.51
CA PHE A 176 18.42 -0.05 -17.54
C PHE A 176 19.08 0.24 -18.88
N LEU A 177 18.66 -0.50 -19.90
CA LEU A 177 19.14 -0.37 -21.26
C LEU A 177 18.03 0.14 -22.16
N ARG A 178 18.32 1.15 -22.96
CA ARG A 178 17.47 1.59 -24.05
C ARG A 178 18.16 1.27 -25.38
N ALA A 179 17.59 0.33 -26.10
CA ALA A 179 18.06 -0.09 -27.41
C ALA A 179 17.24 0.60 -28.51
N THR A 180 17.87 1.48 -29.27
CA THR A 180 17.27 2.23 -30.37
C THR A 180 17.85 1.72 -31.68
N PRO A 181 17.08 1.01 -32.52
CA PRO A 181 17.54 0.62 -33.85
C PRO A 181 17.68 1.86 -34.73
N LEU A 182 18.83 2.04 -35.37
CA LEU A 182 19.12 3.14 -36.28
C LEU A 182 19.50 2.57 -37.65
N GLN A 183 19.28 3.35 -38.71
CA GLN A 183 19.72 3.04 -40.07
C GLN A 183 20.54 4.23 -40.57
N ILE A 184 21.79 4.00 -40.97
CA ILE A 184 22.67 5.02 -41.54
C ILE A 184 22.96 4.61 -42.99
N GLY A 185 22.52 5.42 -43.94
CA GLY A 185 22.61 5.07 -45.36
C GLY A 185 21.73 3.87 -45.76
N GLU A 186 21.98 3.31 -46.94
CA GLU A 186 21.14 2.22 -47.50
C GLU A 186 21.43 0.84 -46.86
N ASN A 187 22.63 0.62 -46.33
CA ASN A 187 23.07 -0.71 -45.88
C ASN A 187 23.50 -0.81 -44.41
N ASP A 188 23.73 0.29 -43.68
CA ASP A 188 24.31 0.19 -42.34
C ASP A 188 23.22 0.23 -41.25
N ALA A 189 22.90 -0.95 -40.71
CA ALA A 189 21.97 -1.11 -39.61
C ALA A 189 22.71 -1.07 -38.26
N PHE A 190 22.33 -0.11 -37.41
CA PHE A 190 22.92 0.10 -36.09
C PHE A 190 21.92 -0.19 -34.95
N LEU A 191 22.46 -0.45 -33.77
CA LEU A 191 21.72 -0.49 -32.51
C LEU A 191 22.40 0.46 -31.52
N ASP A 192 21.82 1.64 -31.28
CA ASP A 192 22.26 2.55 -30.20
C ASP A 192 21.75 2.00 -28.86
N LEU A 193 22.68 1.56 -28.03
CA LEU A 193 22.41 1.01 -26.71
C LEU A 193 22.85 2.02 -25.64
N GLU A 194 21.86 2.68 -25.06
CA GLU A 194 22.06 3.61 -23.96
C GLU A 194 21.92 2.88 -22.62
N VAL A 195 22.98 2.93 -21.81
CA VAL A 195 23.06 2.27 -20.50
C VAL A 195 22.93 3.28 -19.37
N THR A 196 21.98 3.06 -18.46
CA THR A 196 21.77 3.90 -17.28
C THR A 196 21.79 3.07 -15.99
N GLY A 197 22.30 3.66 -14.91
CA GLY A 197 22.52 3.00 -13.63
C GLY A 197 24.01 2.88 -13.27
N PRO A 198 24.34 2.34 -12.09
CA PRO A 198 25.73 2.14 -11.67
C PRO A 198 26.34 1.04 -12.54
N CYS A 199 27.18 1.43 -13.52
CA CYS A 199 27.79 0.54 -14.50
C CYS A 199 29.30 0.79 -14.52
N SER A 200 30.10 -0.23 -14.25
CA SER A 200 31.57 -0.13 -14.41
C SER A 200 31.96 -0.20 -15.90
N ASP A 201 33.20 0.19 -16.23
CA ASP A 201 33.70 0.07 -17.61
C ASP A 201 33.74 -1.39 -18.08
N ASP A 202 34.07 -2.33 -17.19
CA ASP A 202 34.07 -3.76 -17.47
C ASP A 202 32.66 -4.29 -17.77
N GLU A 203 31.67 -3.84 -16.99
CA GLU A 203 30.25 -4.18 -17.21
C GLU A 203 29.76 -3.60 -18.54
N LEU A 204 30.13 -2.36 -18.86
CA LEU A 204 29.78 -1.72 -20.12
C LEU A 204 30.36 -2.47 -21.33
N ALA A 205 31.63 -2.86 -21.25
CA ALA A 205 32.28 -3.67 -22.28
C ALA A 205 31.63 -5.06 -22.43
N LEU A 206 31.25 -5.69 -21.31
CA LEU A 206 30.52 -6.96 -21.32
C LEU A 206 29.15 -6.82 -21.99
N ILE A 207 28.37 -5.80 -21.64
CA ILE A 207 27.06 -5.52 -22.26
C ILE A 207 27.20 -5.40 -23.77
N GLY A 208 28.24 -4.68 -24.23
CA GLY A 208 28.48 -4.51 -25.65
C GLY A 208 28.78 -5.81 -26.38
N ARG A 209 29.65 -6.65 -25.79
CA ARG A 209 29.94 -7.98 -26.35
C ARG A 209 28.69 -8.85 -26.44
N LEU A 210 27.87 -8.87 -25.39
CA LEU A 210 26.64 -9.67 -25.36
C LEU A 210 25.59 -9.17 -26.36
N ALA A 211 25.41 -7.85 -26.46
CA ALA A 211 24.46 -7.26 -27.40
C ALA A 211 24.90 -7.49 -28.86
N GLN A 212 26.20 -7.37 -29.16
CA GLN A 212 26.74 -7.63 -30.49
C GLN A 212 26.63 -9.10 -30.90
N ALA A 213 26.79 -10.02 -29.94
CA ALA A 213 26.60 -11.45 -30.18
C ALA A 213 25.13 -11.83 -30.39
N ASP A 214 24.19 -11.20 -29.66
CA ASP A 214 22.74 -11.40 -29.83
C ASP A 214 22.21 -10.84 -31.17
N ARG A 215 22.81 -9.74 -31.63
CA ARG A 215 22.42 -9.01 -32.86
C ARG A 215 23.57 -8.93 -33.85
N ALA A 216 23.98 -10.09 -34.34
CA ALA A 216 25.05 -10.20 -35.35
C ALA A 216 24.72 -9.46 -36.67
N ASP A 217 23.44 -9.14 -36.91
CA ASP A 217 22.93 -8.39 -38.07
C ASP A 217 23.11 -6.87 -37.97
N ARG A 218 23.56 -6.35 -36.82
CA ARG A 218 23.66 -4.90 -36.54
C ARG A 218 24.96 -4.54 -35.86
N VAL A 219 25.48 -3.35 -36.15
CA VAL A 219 26.60 -2.79 -35.40
C VAL A 219 26.07 -2.14 -34.12
N VAL A 220 26.55 -2.57 -32.96
CA VAL A 220 26.13 -2.02 -31.65
C VAL A 220 26.99 -0.83 -31.28
N ALA A 221 26.36 0.34 -31.12
CA ALA A 221 26.98 1.53 -30.54
C ALA A 221 26.56 1.63 -29.08
N LEU A 222 27.50 1.59 -28.13
CA LEU A 222 27.20 1.75 -26.71
C LEU A 222 27.54 3.15 -26.23
N ARG A 223 26.62 3.72 -25.44
CA ARG A 223 26.88 4.95 -24.69
C ARG A 223 26.32 4.87 -23.29
N ARG A 224 27.02 5.51 -22.35
CA ARG A 224 26.47 5.77 -21.02
C ARG A 224 25.42 6.87 -21.17
N GLY A 225 24.20 6.58 -20.76
CA GLY A 225 23.18 7.61 -20.58
C GLY A 225 23.54 8.48 -19.38
N ALA A 226 23.04 9.71 -19.36
CA ALA A 226 23.07 10.50 -18.12
C ALA A 226 22.39 9.68 -17.01
N GLU A 227 22.94 9.72 -15.79
CA GLU A 227 22.24 9.14 -14.64
C GLU A 227 20.80 9.67 -14.64
N MET A 228 19.81 8.81 -14.43
CA MET A 228 18.45 9.25 -14.14
C MET A 228 18.41 9.89 -12.74
N GLY A 229 19.19 10.95 -12.53
CA GLY A 229 19.03 11.88 -11.43
C GLY A 229 17.75 12.66 -11.69
N ASN A 230 16.72 12.34 -10.91
CA ASN A 230 15.49 13.11 -10.69
C ASN A 230 15.23 14.18 -11.76
N ALA A 231 14.46 13.85 -12.79
CA ALA A 231 13.68 14.83 -13.52
C ALA A 231 12.61 15.40 -12.58
N SER A 232 13.05 16.26 -11.66
CA SER A 232 12.21 17.18 -10.92
C SER A 232 11.64 18.15 -11.94
N THR A 233 10.44 17.84 -12.43
CA THR A 233 9.54 18.79 -13.06
C THR A 233 9.21 19.90 -12.06
N ARG A 234 10.12 20.87 -11.92
CA ARG A 234 9.74 22.24 -11.55
C ARG A 234 9.07 22.85 -12.78
N ARG A 235 7.75 22.63 -12.89
CA ARG A 235 6.89 23.58 -13.59
C ARG A 235 6.75 24.79 -12.66
N GLU A 236 7.63 25.77 -12.81
CA GLU A 236 7.31 27.13 -12.38
C GLU A 236 6.27 27.64 -13.39
N ALA A 237 5.03 27.77 -12.93
CA ALA A 237 3.98 28.49 -13.62
C ALA A 237 4.26 29.99 -13.43
N VAL A 238 4.30 30.70 -14.55
CA VAL A 238 4.11 32.15 -14.64
C VAL A 238 2.62 32.43 -14.55
#